data_AF-A0A7V1MHS1-F1
#
_entry.id   AF-A0A7V1MHS1-F1
#
_cell.length_a   1.000
_cell.length_b   1.000
_cell.length_c   1.000
_cell.angle_alpha   90.00
_cell.angle_beta   90.00
_cell.angle_gamma   90.00
#
_symmetry.space_group_name_H-M   'P 1'
#
loop_
_entity.id
_entity.type
_entity.pdbx_description
1 polymer ?
#
loop_
_entity_poly.entity_id
_entity_poly.type
_entity_poly.pdbx_seq_one_letter_code
_entity_poly.pdbx_strand_id
1 'polypeptide(L)'
;MILLLSLGLFAIPAIGGGTQYWQLQGQAAYLRGDPEGISISREGRLMLAPALVPIFDTGQAFIWSSVADRKGNIYLGTGHEGKVFRVDPQGRGTLVLDTEELDVTALAVDDEGNVYVGTSPQGKVYRLTPQGNSSVFFDPEDTYIWSLAFHQGT
;
A
#
# COMPACT_ATOMS: atom_id res chain seq x y z
N MET A 1 66.26 -8.23 -62.08
CA MET A 1 65.00 -8.65 -61.44
C MET A 1 65.32 -9.50 -60.22
N ILE A 2 65.31 -8.88 -59.03
CA ILE A 2 64.85 -9.43 -57.74
C ILE A 2 64.32 -8.17 -57.02
N LEU A 3 63.02 -8.18 -56.72
CA LEU A 3 62.26 -7.09 -56.10
C LEU A 3 62.26 -7.35 -54.59
N LEU A 4 62.86 -6.47 -53.77
CA LEU A 4 62.77 -6.55 -52.31
C LEU A 4 61.67 -5.58 -51.84
N LEU A 5 60.52 -6.13 -51.45
CA LEU A 5 59.42 -5.39 -50.85
C LEU A 5 59.75 -5.10 -49.38
N SER A 6 59.93 -3.84 -49.02
CA SER A 6 60.01 -3.40 -47.63
C SER A 6 58.60 -3.20 -47.07
N LEU A 7 58.19 -4.07 -46.14
CA LEU A 7 56.94 -3.92 -45.41
C LEU A 7 57.16 -2.95 -44.23
N GLY A 8 56.72 -1.70 -44.37
CA GLY A 8 56.77 -0.72 -43.29
C GLY A 8 55.73 -1.04 -42.22
N LEU A 9 56.17 -1.37 -41.00
CA LEU A 9 55.29 -1.44 -39.83
C LEU A 9 54.91 -0.01 -39.40
N PHE A 10 53.63 0.34 -39.50
CA PHE A 10 53.08 1.50 -38.82
C PHE A 10 52.48 1.06 -37.48
N ALA A 11 53.01 1.59 -36.38
CA ALA A 11 52.40 1.42 -35.07
C ALA A 11 51.15 2.31 -34.97
N ILE A 12 49.99 1.72 -34.71
CA ILE A 12 48.76 2.45 -34.38
C ILE A 12 48.85 2.88 -32.91
N PRO A 13 48.75 4.17 -32.57
CA PRO A 13 48.75 4.57 -31.17
C PRO A 13 47.47 4.05 -30.48
N ALA A 14 47.64 3.33 -29.37
CA ALA A 14 46.54 2.97 -28.49
C ALA A 14 46.21 4.18 -27.60
N ILE A 15 45.01 4.74 -27.77
CA ILE A 15 44.49 5.78 -26.87
C ILE A 15 43.93 5.07 -25.64
N GLY A 16 44.60 5.21 -24.50
CA GLY A 16 44.07 4.74 -23.22
C GLY A 16 42.85 5.57 -22.81
N GLY A 17 41.71 4.92 -22.57
CA GLY A 17 40.52 5.60 -22.04
C GLY A 17 40.82 6.22 -20.69
N GLY A 18 40.72 7.54 -20.58
CA GLY A 18 40.88 8.26 -19.31
C GLY A 18 39.82 7.84 -18.29
N THR A 19 40.14 7.94 -17.01
CA THR A 19 39.22 7.65 -15.90
C THR A 19 37.98 8.53 -16.00
N GLN A 20 36.81 7.91 -16.16
CA GLN A 20 35.52 8.61 -16.10
C GLN A 20 34.95 8.47 -14.69
N TYR A 21 34.69 9.59 -14.03
CA TYR A 21 33.96 9.62 -12.77
C TYR A 21 32.47 9.77 -13.07
N TRP A 22 31.70 8.72 -12.80
CA TRP A 22 30.25 8.77 -12.86
C TRP A 22 29.71 9.22 -11.50
N GLN A 23 29.19 10.44 -11.44
CA GLN A 23 28.57 10.98 -10.23
C GLN A 23 27.05 10.89 -10.36
N LEU A 24 26.47 9.82 -9.79
CA LEU A 24 25.03 9.71 -9.64
C LEU A 24 24.62 10.52 -8.41
N GLN A 25 24.04 11.71 -8.62
CA GLN A 25 23.52 12.55 -7.56
C GLN A 25 22.02 12.78 -7.73
N GLY A 26 21.32 12.87 -6.60
CA GLY A 26 19.92 13.26 -6.54
C GLY A 26 18.94 12.10 -6.67
N GLN A 27 17.74 12.31 -6.12
CA GLN A 27 16.66 11.32 -6.02
C GLN A 27 16.35 10.63 -7.36
N ALA A 28 16.27 11.40 -8.46
CA ALA A 28 15.98 10.88 -9.80
C ALA A 28 17.09 9.95 -10.32
N ALA A 29 18.35 10.15 -9.91
CA ALA A 29 19.44 9.27 -10.30
C ALA A 29 19.38 7.92 -9.57
N TYR A 30 18.97 7.93 -8.29
CA TYR A 30 18.84 6.73 -7.45
C TYR A 30 17.56 5.93 -7.75
N LEU A 31 16.45 6.59 -8.08
CA LEU A 31 15.20 5.95 -8.51
C LEU A 31 15.29 5.22 -9.87
N ARG A 32 16.41 5.38 -10.60
CA ARG A 32 16.69 4.58 -11.81
C ARG A 32 17.19 3.16 -11.49
N GLY A 33 17.61 2.90 -10.25
CA GLY A 33 17.96 1.56 -9.76
C GLY A 33 16.79 0.87 -9.06
N ASP A 34 17.01 -0.36 -8.59
CA ASP A 34 16.07 -1.12 -7.76
C ASP A 34 16.53 -1.09 -6.29
N PRO A 35 16.03 -0.14 -5.47
CA PRO A 35 16.45 -0.01 -4.07
C PRO A 35 15.86 -1.13 -3.20
N GLU A 36 16.62 -2.19 -2.95
CA GLU A 36 16.27 -3.21 -1.95
C GLU A 36 16.71 -2.77 -0.54
N GLY A 37 15.77 -2.72 0.41
CA GLY A 37 16.07 -2.47 1.82
C GLY A 37 16.53 -1.05 2.16
N ILE A 38 16.42 -0.10 1.21
CA ILE A 38 16.78 1.30 1.40
C ILE A 38 15.63 2.24 1.02
N SER A 39 15.48 3.32 1.78
CA SER A 39 14.61 4.45 1.45
C SER A 39 15.46 5.64 1.02
N ILE A 40 14.98 6.39 0.03
CA ILE A 40 15.65 7.58 -0.50
C ILE A 40 14.83 8.80 -0.08
N SER A 41 15.40 9.66 0.77
CA SER A 41 14.74 10.90 1.14
C SER A 41 14.67 11.87 -0.04
N ARG A 42 13.79 12.87 0.03
CA ARG A 42 13.67 13.91 -1.01
C ARG A 42 14.99 14.67 -1.22
N GLU A 43 15.79 14.80 -0.16
CA GLU A 43 17.12 15.42 -0.19
C GLU A 43 18.21 14.48 -0.74
N GLY A 44 17.85 13.27 -1.17
CA GLY A 44 18.78 12.28 -1.72
C GLY A 44 19.56 11.49 -0.68
N ARG A 45 19.11 11.46 0.59
CA ARG A 45 19.74 10.63 1.62
C ARG A 45 19.27 9.19 1.51
N LEU A 46 20.22 8.25 1.57
CA LEU A 46 19.94 6.83 1.69
C LEU A 46 19.80 6.46 3.17
N MET A 47 18.70 5.81 3.53
CA MET A 47 18.47 5.26 4.88
C MET A 47 18.00 3.82 4.75
N LEU A 48 18.20 2.98 5.77
CA LEU A 48 17.56 1.67 5.80
C LEU A 48 16.03 1.85 5.73
N ALA A 49 15.37 1.10 4.85
CA ALA A 49 13.91 1.06 4.84
C ALA A 49 13.41 0.37 6.12
N PRO A 50 12.29 0.82 6.71
CA PRO A 50 11.66 0.08 7.80
C PRO A 50 11.37 -1.34 7.34
N ALA A 51 11.61 -2.32 8.22
CA ALA A 51 11.25 -3.70 7.95
C ALA A 51 9.72 -3.79 7.85
N LEU A 52 9.21 -4.14 6.66
CA LEU A 52 7.79 -4.42 6.45
C LEU A 52 7.56 -5.89 6.78
N VAL A 53 6.93 -6.15 7.93
CA VAL A 53 6.53 -7.49 8.34
C VAL A 53 5.04 -7.63 8.07
N PRO A 54 4.60 -8.58 7.23
CA PRO A 54 3.18 -8.87 7.06
C PRO A 54 2.58 -9.29 8.41
N ILE A 55 1.52 -8.60 8.83
CA ILE A 55 0.82 -8.90 10.10
C ILE A 55 -0.34 -9.87 9.85
N PHE A 56 -1.14 -9.58 8.82
CA PHE A 56 -2.29 -10.40 8.44
C PHE A 56 -2.54 -10.30 6.94
N ASP A 57 -2.85 -11.43 6.32
CA ASP A 57 -3.30 -11.52 4.92
C ASP A 57 -4.78 -11.89 4.92
N THR A 58 -5.62 -11.02 4.37
CA THR A 58 -7.07 -11.26 4.25
C THR A 58 -7.39 -12.27 3.16
N GLY A 59 -6.45 -12.55 2.24
CA GLY A 59 -6.67 -13.31 1.01
C GLY A 59 -7.49 -12.56 -0.04
N GLN A 60 -7.78 -11.27 0.19
CA GLN A 60 -8.64 -10.45 -0.66
C GLN A 60 -7.79 -9.59 -1.59
N ALA A 61 -8.25 -9.40 -2.82
CA ALA A 61 -7.50 -8.64 -3.83
C ALA A 61 -7.33 -7.16 -3.46
N PHE A 62 -8.31 -6.59 -2.74
CA PHE A 62 -8.31 -5.17 -2.39
C PHE A 62 -8.76 -4.95 -0.96
N ILE A 63 -8.05 -4.05 -0.27
CA ILE A 63 -8.48 -3.40 0.97
C ILE A 63 -8.79 -1.94 0.61
N TRP A 64 -10.06 -1.55 0.72
CA TRP A 64 -10.53 -0.20 0.35
C TRP A 64 -10.52 0.77 1.51
N SER A 65 -10.82 0.28 2.71
CA SER A 65 -10.98 1.11 3.89
C SER A 65 -10.36 0.44 5.10
N SER A 66 -9.89 1.26 6.05
CA SER A 66 -9.44 0.77 7.34
C SER A 66 -9.74 1.77 8.45
N VAL A 67 -9.97 1.27 9.66
CA VAL A 67 -10.16 2.11 10.86
C VAL A 67 -9.66 1.37 12.10
N ALA A 68 -9.10 2.11 13.05
CA ALA A 68 -8.70 1.56 14.34
C ALA A 68 -9.72 1.89 15.43
N ASP A 69 -9.97 0.95 16.33
CA ASP A 69 -10.72 1.23 17.56
C ASP A 69 -9.80 1.67 18.72
N ARG A 70 -10.41 2.10 19.84
CA ARG A 70 -9.67 2.52 21.04
C ARG A 70 -8.91 1.38 21.75
N LYS A 71 -9.18 0.12 21.40
CA LYS A 71 -8.52 -1.08 21.94
C LYS A 71 -7.34 -1.51 21.07
N GLY A 72 -7.07 -0.81 19.97
CA GLY A 72 -5.99 -1.11 19.03
C GLY A 72 -6.33 -2.20 18.01
N ASN A 73 -7.60 -2.59 17.87
CA ASN A 73 -8.03 -3.45 16.78
C ASN A 73 -8.09 -2.62 15.49
N ILE A 74 -7.68 -3.21 14.38
CA ILE A 74 -7.80 -2.62 13.04
C ILE A 74 -8.88 -3.37 12.28
N TYR A 75 -9.85 -2.63 11.76
CA TYR A 75 -10.87 -3.15 10.86
C TYR A 75 -10.46 -2.85 9.42
N LEU A 76 -10.64 -3.82 8.54
CA LEU A 76 -10.26 -3.76 7.12
C LEU A 76 -11.48 -4.09 6.27
N GLY A 77 -11.94 -3.13 5.48
CA GLY A 77 -13.03 -3.28 4.52
C GLY A 77 -12.49 -3.65 3.14
N THR A 78 -13.05 -4.67 2.50
CA THR A 78 -12.51 -5.24 1.26
C THR A 78 -13.33 -4.88 0.03
N GLY A 79 -12.72 -5.04 -1.14
CA GLY A 79 -13.36 -4.85 -2.44
C GLY A 79 -13.75 -6.15 -3.12
N HIS A 80 -14.74 -6.06 -4.00
CA HIS A 80 -15.35 -7.15 -4.79
C HIS A 80 -16.05 -8.28 -4.02
N GLU A 81 -15.77 -8.47 -2.73
CA GLU A 81 -16.49 -9.43 -1.87
C GLU A 81 -17.14 -8.78 -0.63
N GLY A 82 -17.00 -7.47 -0.43
CA GLY A 82 -17.71 -6.73 0.62
C GLY A 82 -17.51 -7.24 2.05
N LYS A 83 -16.29 -7.68 2.39
CA LYS A 83 -15.97 -8.26 3.70
C LYS A 83 -15.36 -7.24 4.64
N VAL A 84 -15.55 -7.49 5.94
CA VAL A 84 -14.85 -6.77 7.01
C VAL A 84 -14.07 -7.76 7.86
N PHE A 85 -12.76 -7.56 7.91
CA PHE A 85 -11.86 -8.28 8.81
C PHE A 85 -11.51 -7.40 10.01
N ARG A 86 -11.38 -8.02 11.18
CA ARG A 86 -10.81 -7.41 12.38
C ARG A 86 -9.46 -8.06 12.64
N VAL A 87 -8.42 -7.26 12.78
CA VAL A 87 -7.07 -7.67 13.20
C VAL A 87 -6.84 -7.13 14.61
N ASP A 88 -6.58 -8.01 15.56
CA ASP A 88 -6.31 -7.62 16.94
C ASP A 88 -4.87 -7.09 17.12
N PRO A 89 -4.52 -6.48 18.28
CA PRO A 89 -3.16 -6.00 18.53
C PRO A 89 -2.07 -7.08 18.52
N GLN A 90 -2.45 -8.37 18.57
CA GLN A 90 -1.54 -9.50 18.44
C GLN A 90 -1.38 -9.97 16.97
N GLY A 91 -2.03 -9.30 16.03
CA GLY A 91 -2.00 -9.62 14.60
C GLY A 91 -2.96 -10.74 14.18
N ARG A 92 -3.85 -11.20 15.06
CA ARG A 92 -4.82 -12.23 14.71
C ARG A 92 -6.00 -11.62 13.96
N GLY A 93 -6.17 -12.02 12.71
CA GLY A 93 -7.29 -11.61 11.87
C GLY A 93 -8.49 -12.54 11.96
N THR A 94 -9.68 -11.97 11.95
CA THR A 94 -10.98 -12.67 11.92
C THR A 94 -11.94 -11.97 10.97
N LEU A 95 -12.66 -12.72 10.14
CA LEU A 95 -13.82 -12.19 9.40
C LEU A 95 -14.93 -11.88 10.42
N VAL A 96 -15.41 -10.64 10.42
CA VAL A 96 -16.43 -10.16 11.38
C VAL A 96 -17.72 -9.71 10.69
N LEU A 97 -17.68 -9.44 9.39
CA LEU A 97 -18.87 -9.15 8.60
C LEU A 97 -18.64 -9.61 7.15
N ASP A 98 -19.65 -10.25 6.59
CA ASP A 98 -19.79 -10.57 5.18
C ASP A 98 -21.07 -9.86 4.72
N THR A 99 -20.93 -8.81 3.90
CA THR A 99 -22.08 -8.01 3.47
C THR A 99 -22.72 -8.63 2.23
N GLU A 100 -23.90 -8.15 1.85
CA GLU A 100 -24.50 -8.53 0.55
C GLU A 100 -23.93 -7.69 -0.61
N GLU A 101 -23.00 -6.78 -0.32
CA GLU A 101 -22.48 -5.77 -1.22
C GLU A 101 -21.10 -6.14 -1.75
N LEU A 102 -20.64 -5.45 -2.80
CA LEU A 102 -19.35 -5.76 -3.42
C LEU A 102 -18.18 -5.09 -2.70
N ASP A 103 -18.36 -3.86 -2.23
CA ASP A 103 -17.26 -3.06 -1.68
C ASP A 103 -17.61 -2.48 -0.32
N VAL A 104 -16.67 -2.57 0.62
CA VAL A 104 -16.67 -1.81 1.87
C VAL A 104 -15.77 -0.59 1.72
N THR A 105 -16.37 0.51 1.29
CA THR A 105 -15.68 1.75 0.92
C THR A 105 -15.46 2.70 2.09
N ALA A 106 -16.22 2.55 3.18
CA ALA A 106 -16.08 3.41 4.35
C ALA A 106 -16.22 2.63 5.66
N LEU A 107 -15.41 3.01 6.65
CA LEU A 107 -15.47 2.47 8.00
C LEU A 107 -15.37 3.61 9.02
N ALA A 108 -16.18 3.56 10.08
CA ALA A 108 -16.07 4.45 11.23
C ALA A 108 -16.34 3.70 12.54
N VAL A 109 -15.69 4.11 13.62
CA VAL A 109 -15.89 3.51 14.96
C VAL A 109 -16.41 4.59 15.89
N ASP A 110 -17.48 4.29 16.62
CA ASP A 110 -18.00 5.20 17.65
C ASP A 110 -17.31 5.00 19.01
N ASP A 111 -17.71 5.82 19.98
CA ASP A 111 -17.14 5.80 21.33
C ASP A 111 -17.50 4.56 22.14
N GLU A 112 -18.55 3.85 21.75
CA GLU A 112 -19.00 2.59 22.35
C GLU A 112 -18.28 1.37 21.74
N GLY A 113 -17.55 1.57 20.64
CA GLY A 113 -16.84 0.54 19.90
C GLY A 113 -17.70 -0.17 18.85
N ASN A 114 -18.86 0.38 18.48
CA ASN A 114 -19.58 -0.09 17.31
C ASN A 114 -18.85 0.35 16.04
N VAL A 115 -18.81 -0.54 15.05
CA VAL A 115 -18.22 -0.28 13.74
C VAL A 115 -19.33 -0.07 12.72
N TYR A 116 -19.26 1.05 12.03
CA TYR A 116 -20.17 1.42 10.96
C TYR A 116 -19.49 1.16 9.63
N VAL A 117 -20.17 0.43 8.76
CA VAL A 117 -19.64 -0.15 7.53
C VAL A 117 -20.45 0.38 6.36
N GLY A 118 -19.87 1.33 5.63
CA GLY A 118 -20.46 1.92 4.43
C GLY A 118 -20.07 1.11 3.19
N THR A 119 -21.07 0.78 2.37
CA THR A 119 -20.91 -0.10 1.23
C THR A 119 -21.19 0.56 -0.12
N SER A 120 -20.85 -0.19 -1.18
CA SER A 120 -21.10 0.12 -2.59
C SER A 120 -21.31 -1.19 -3.36
N PRO A 121 -22.16 -1.23 -4.42
CA PRO A 121 -22.90 -0.12 -5.02
C PRO A 121 -24.38 -0.04 -4.61
N GLN A 122 -24.91 -0.85 -3.69
CA GLN A 122 -26.17 -0.51 -3.04
C GLN A 122 -25.81 0.10 -1.68
N GLY A 123 -25.70 1.43 -1.66
CA GLY A 123 -25.12 2.19 -0.56
C GLY A 123 -25.86 1.97 0.75
N LYS A 124 -25.38 1.05 1.58
CA LYS A 124 -25.91 0.77 2.92
C LYS A 124 -24.89 1.13 3.97
N VAL A 125 -25.37 1.35 5.19
CA VAL A 125 -24.53 1.39 6.38
C VAL A 125 -24.95 0.25 7.29
N TYR A 126 -24.06 -0.71 7.48
CA TYR A 126 -24.21 -1.74 8.52
C TYR A 126 -23.61 -1.23 9.82
N ARG A 127 -24.17 -1.66 10.95
CA ARG A 127 -23.57 -1.48 12.27
C ARG A 127 -23.20 -2.84 12.85
N LEU A 128 -21.93 -3.02 13.15
CA LEU A 128 -21.36 -4.17 13.86
C LEU A 128 -21.10 -3.77 15.31
N THR A 129 -21.74 -4.47 16.25
CA THR A 129 -21.56 -4.24 17.69
C THR A 129 -20.29 -4.92 18.22
N PRO A 130 -19.74 -4.47 19.38
CA PRO A 130 -18.62 -5.15 20.03
C PRO A 130 -18.87 -6.63 20.35
N GLN A 131 -20.15 -7.03 20.48
CA GLN A 131 -20.57 -8.42 20.74
C GLN A 131 -20.60 -9.27 19.47
N GLY A 132 -20.36 -8.69 18.29
CA GLY A 132 -20.36 -9.39 17.01
C GLY A 132 -21.71 -9.45 16.29
N ASN A 133 -22.75 -8.80 16.83
CA ASN A 133 -24.03 -8.70 16.13
C ASN A 133 -23.96 -7.60 15.05
N SER A 134 -24.46 -7.90 13.86
CA SER A 134 -24.58 -6.95 12.75
C SER A 134 -26.04 -6.69 12.36
N SER A 135 -26.33 -5.47 11.93
CA SER A 135 -27.62 -5.12 11.31
C SER A 135 -27.46 -3.94 10.36
N VAL A 136 -28.39 -3.78 9.40
CA VAL A 136 -28.48 -2.55 8.62
C VAL A 136 -28.88 -1.41 9.56
N PHE A 137 -28.08 -0.35 9.57
CA PHE A 137 -28.29 0.86 10.36
C PHE A 137 -28.92 1.98 9.52
N PHE A 138 -28.52 2.09 8.26
CA PHE A 138 -29.04 3.08 7.33
C PHE A 138 -29.09 2.50 5.92
N ASP A 139 -30.21 2.73 5.23
CA ASP A 139 -30.50 2.21 3.88
C ASP A 139 -31.10 3.34 3.02
N PRO A 140 -30.26 4.28 2.55
CA PRO A 140 -30.69 5.34 1.66
C PRO A 140 -30.96 4.81 0.24
N GLU A 141 -31.65 5.61 -0.57
CA GLU A 141 -31.78 5.33 -2.02
C GLU A 141 -30.48 5.59 -2.80
N ASP A 142 -29.46 6.19 -2.15
CA ASP A 142 -28.16 6.48 -2.73
C ASP A 142 -27.33 5.22 -2.99
N THR A 143 -26.51 5.29 -4.04
CA THR A 143 -25.77 4.14 -4.55
C THR A 143 -24.43 3.89 -3.83
N TYR A 144 -23.84 4.91 -3.20
CA TYR A 144 -22.46 4.81 -2.71
C TYR A 144 -22.25 5.51 -1.37
N ILE A 145 -21.68 4.79 -0.39
CA ILE A 145 -21.18 5.39 0.84
C ILE A 145 -19.67 5.54 0.75
N TRP A 146 -19.20 6.73 0.38
CA TRP A 146 -17.77 6.98 0.19
C TRP A 146 -17.00 7.30 1.47
N SER A 147 -17.67 7.79 2.50
CA SER A 147 -17.03 8.21 3.73
C SER A 147 -18.01 8.20 4.89
N LEU A 148 -17.48 7.86 6.06
CA LEU A 148 -18.18 7.91 7.33
C LEU A 148 -17.24 8.54 8.36
N ALA A 149 -17.77 9.42 9.19
CA ALA A 149 -17.03 10.01 10.29
C ALA A 149 -17.98 10.28 11.45
N PHE A 150 -17.50 10.06 12.67
CA PHE A 150 -18.18 10.58 13.86
C PHE A 150 -17.75 12.01 14.08
N HIS A 151 -18.74 12.88 14.30
CA HIS A 151 -18.46 14.23 14.76
C HIS A 151 -17.83 14.16 16.15
N GLN A 152 -16.62 14.70 16.28
CA GLN A 152 -16.03 14.91 17.60
C GLN A 152 -16.74 16.14 18.21
N GLY A 153 -17.62 15.89 19.17
CA GLY A 153 -18.42 16.93 19.82
C GLY A 153 -17.53 18.00 20.47
N THR A 154 -18.07 19.22 20.50
CA THR A 154 -17.53 20.44 21.16
C THR A 154 -17.23 20.27 22.63
#